data_AF-A0A960I730-F1
#
_entry.id   AF-A0A960I730-F1
#
_cell.length_a   1.000
_cell.length_b   1.000
_cell.length_c   1.000
_cell.angle_alpha   90.00
_cell.angle_beta   90.00
_cell.angle_gamma   90.00
#
_symmetry.space_group_name_H-M   'P 1'
#
loop_
_entity.id
_entity.type
_entity.pdbx_description
1 polymer ?
#
loop_
_entity_poly.entity_id
_entity_poly.type
_entity_poly.pdbx_seq_one_letter_code
_entity_poly.pdbx_strand_id
1 'polypeptide(L)' 'VVGTLPITKGADGGVDLGATMAAVPALAEAGVTDFRAYLPLSDDPAEAEDQLSPVVAAFRQAVGRA' A
#
# COMPACT_ATOMS: atom_id res chain seq x y z
N VAL A 1 8.05 -13.95 5.72
CA VAL A 1 6.62 -14.28 5.91
C VAL A 1 5.82 -13.32 5.06
N VAL A 2 4.84 -13.82 4.28
CA VAL A 2 4.00 -12.96 3.42
C VAL A 2 2.65 -12.70 4.08
N GLY A 3 2.32 -11.42 4.27
CA GLY A 3 1.01 -10.97 4.75
C GLY A 3 0.17 -10.40 3.60
N THR A 4 -1.15 -10.58 3.67
CA THR A 4 -2.07 -9.86 2.78
C THR A 4 -2.39 -8.51 3.39
N LEU A 5 -2.20 -7.43 2.62
CA LEU A 5 -2.55 -6.06 2.99
C LEU A 5 -3.89 -5.70 2.33
N PRO A 6 -5.00 -5.67 3.09
CA PRO A 6 -6.29 -5.30 2.53
C PRO A 6 -6.31 -3.83 2.12
N ILE A 7 -6.81 -3.56 0.92
CA ILE A 7 -7.01 -2.21 0.42
C ILE A 7 -8.31 -1.64 0.99
N THR A 8 -8.22 -0.49 1.64
CA THR A 8 -9.39 0.28 2.06
C THR A 8 -9.78 1.27 0.98
N LYS A 9 -11.09 1.34 0.67
CA LYS A 9 -11.63 2.28 -0.31
C LYS A 9 -12.10 3.56 0.37
N GLY A 10 -11.74 4.69 -0.21
CA GLY A 10 -12.22 6.02 0.19
C GLY A 10 -13.64 6.29 -0.31
N ALA A 11 -14.21 7.41 0.13
CA ALA A 11 -15.56 7.84 -0.24
C ALA A 11 -15.73 8.14 -1.76
N ASP A 12 -14.63 8.44 -2.44
CA ASP A 12 -14.54 8.66 -3.88
C ASP A 12 -14.33 7.36 -4.69
N GLY A 13 -14.25 6.19 -4.01
CA GLY A 13 -13.94 4.90 -4.64
C GLY A 13 -12.44 4.68 -4.90
N GLY A 14 -11.61 5.68 -4.61
CA GLY A 14 -10.15 5.60 -4.64
C GLY A 14 -9.60 4.74 -3.50
N VAL A 15 -8.29 4.50 -3.51
CA VAL A 15 -7.62 3.82 -2.39
C VAL A 15 -7.36 4.83 -1.27
N ASP A 16 -7.88 4.56 -0.08
CA ASP A 16 -7.50 5.29 1.13
C ASP A 16 -6.16 4.74 1.62
N LEU A 17 -5.07 5.42 1.26
CA LEU A 17 -3.71 5.02 1.63
C LEU A 17 -3.47 5.12 3.14
N GLY A 18 -4.06 6.10 3.82
CA GLY A 18 -3.90 6.25 5.27
C GLY A 18 -4.50 5.07 6.01
N ALA A 19 -5.76 4.74 5.71
CA ALA A 19 -6.45 3.59 6.28
C ALA A 19 -5.80 2.26 5.88
N THR A 20 -5.36 2.13 4.63
CA THR A 20 -4.67 0.93 4.14
C THR A 20 -3.35 0.70 4.87
N MET A 21 -2.54 1.74 5.10
CA MET A 21 -1.22 1.60 5.72
C MET A 21 -1.26 1.52 7.25
N ALA A 22 -2.41 1.75 7.90
CA ALA A 22 -2.53 1.77 9.36
C ALA A 22 -2.04 0.49 10.05
N ALA A 23 -2.20 -0.68 9.41
CA ALA A 23 -1.78 -1.96 9.95
C ALA A 23 -0.31 -2.32 9.64
N VAL A 24 0.34 -1.62 8.71
CA VAL A 24 1.69 -1.96 8.22
C VAL A 24 2.75 -1.93 9.33
N PRO A 25 2.81 -0.91 10.22
CA PRO A 25 3.83 -0.86 11.26
C PRO A 25 3.80 -2.08 12.17
N ALA A 26 2.61 -2.44 12.69
CA ALA A 26 2.45 -3.58 13.59
C ALA A 26 2.76 -4.93 12.89
N LEU A 27 2.41 -5.08 11.61
CA LEU A 27 2.75 -6.28 10.85
C LEU A 27 4.26 -6.39 10.59
N ALA A 28 4.93 -5.27 10.29
CA ALA A 28 6.37 -5.23 10.13
C ALA A 28 7.10 -5.57 11.44
N GLU A 29 6.65 -5.03 12.58
CA GLU A 29 7.16 -5.38 13.91
C GLU A 29 6.96 -6.86 14.24
N ALA A 30 5.87 -7.46 13.78
CA ALA A 30 5.60 -8.89 13.90
C ALA A 30 6.43 -9.78 12.95
N GLY A 31 7.35 -9.21 12.16
CA GLY A 31 8.25 -9.94 11.28
C GLY A 31 7.66 -10.29 9.91
N VAL A 32 6.56 -9.65 9.50
CA VAL A 32 6.08 -9.72 8.11
C VAL A 32 7.07 -8.97 7.22
N THR A 33 7.59 -9.66 6.21
CA THR A 33 8.64 -9.15 5.31
C THR A 33 8.09 -8.76 3.95
N ASP A 34 6.99 -9.39 3.55
CA ASP A 34 6.39 -9.24 2.23
C ASP A 34 4.90 -8.92 2.40
N PHE A 35 4.41 -7.89 1.71
CA PHE A 35 3.02 -7.47 1.74
C PHE A 35 2.40 -7.64 0.35
N ARG A 36 1.29 -8.36 0.27
CA ARG A 36 0.53 -8.54 -0.98
C ARG A 36 -0.73 -7.69 -0.94
N ALA A 37 -0.89 -6.81 -1.91
CA ALA A 37 -2.08 -5.98 -2.08
C ALA A 37 -2.61 -6.09 -3.52
N TYR A 38 -3.92 -5.97 -3.68
CA TYR A 38 -4.58 -5.96 -4.98
C TYR A 38 -5.02 -4.53 -5.32
N LEU A 39 -4.21 -3.85 -6.11
CA LEU A 39 -4.44 -2.46 -6.52
C LEU A 39 -5.16 -2.42 -7.88
N PRO A 40 -6.13 -1.52 -8.06
CA PRO A 40 -6.76 -1.29 -9.35
C PRO A 40 -5.86 -0.39 -10.21
N LEU A 41 -4.81 -0.97 -10.79
CA LEU A 41 -3.87 -0.24 -11.64
C LEU A 41 -4.39 -0.15 -13.08
N SER A 42 -3.98 0.91 -13.79
CA SER A 42 -4.16 1.03 -15.24
C SER A 42 -3.35 -0.04 -15.99
N ASP A 43 -3.80 -0.41 -17.18
CA ASP A 43 -3.02 -1.23 -18.11
C ASP A 43 -1.96 -0.40 -18.85
N ASP A 44 -2.08 0.94 -18.84
CA ASP A 44 -1.03 1.83 -19.33
C ASP A 44 0.13 1.91 -18.32
N PRO A 45 1.38 1.62 -18.72
CA PRO A 45 2.51 1.58 -17.78
C PRO A 45 2.82 2.91 -17.10
N ALA A 46 2.68 4.04 -17.81
CA ALA A 46 3.00 5.34 -17.24
C ALA A 46 1.94 5.75 -16.20
N GLU A 47 0.66 5.54 -16.52
CA GLU A 47 -0.42 5.76 -15.56
C GLU A 47 -0.31 4.80 -14.36
N ALA A 48 0.07 3.55 -14.57
CA ALA A 48 0.29 2.58 -13.49
C ALA A 48 1.45 2.99 -12.58
N GLU A 49 2.54 3.55 -13.13
CA GLU A 49 3.65 4.10 -12.35
C GLU A 49 3.21 5.30 -11.50
N ASP A 50 2.45 6.22 -12.09
CA ASP A 50 1.88 7.38 -11.38
C ASP A 50 0.94 6.94 -10.24
N GLN A 51 0.16 5.88 -10.45
CA GLN A 51 -0.73 5.30 -9.44
C GLN A 51 0.02 4.55 -8.34
N LEU A 52 1.11 3.83 -8.68
CA LEU A 52 1.87 3.01 -7.74
C LEU A 52 2.83 3.84 -6.88
N SER A 53 3.38 4.92 -7.43
CA SER A 53 4.31 5.83 -6.75
C SER A 53 3.83 6.31 -5.37
N PRO A 54 2.61 6.85 -5.20
CA PRO A 54 2.12 7.27 -3.88
C PRO A 54 1.91 6.10 -2.92
N VAL A 55 1.56 4.90 -3.42
CA VAL A 55 1.42 3.69 -2.58
C VAL A 55 2.77 3.30 -1.98
N VAL A 56 3.82 3.28 -2.81
CA VAL A 56 5.17 2.95 -2.37
C VAL A 56 5.68 4.00 -1.39
N ALA A 57 5.45 5.29 -1.66
CA ALA A 57 5.82 6.37 -0.75
C ALA A 57 5.16 6.21 0.62
N ALA A 58 3.84 5.98 0.66
CA ALA A 58 3.10 5.76 1.90
C ALA A 58 3.58 4.53 2.67
N PHE A 59 3.87 3.43 1.97
CA PHE A 59 4.42 2.23 2.59
C PHE A 59 5.80 2.48 3.21
N ARG A 60 6.70 3.16 2.49
CA ARG A 60 8.04 3.51 2.99
C ARG A 60 7.98 4.37 4.25
N GLN A 61 7.07 5.34 4.28
CA GLN A 61 6.82 6.15 5.48
C GLN A 61 6.32 5.27 6.65
N ALA A 62 5.35 4.38 6.40
CA ALA A 62 4.81 3.49 7.42
C ALA A 62 5.85 2.53 8.02
N VAL A 63 6.85 2.10 7.24
CA VAL A 63 7.97 1.27 7.73
C VAL A 63 9.21 2.06 8.13
N GLY A 64 9.12 3.40 8.22
CA GLY A 64 10.21 4.27 8.71
C GLY A 64 11.40 4.41 7.77
N ARG A 65 11.20 4.30 6.45
CA ARG A 65 12.25 4.39 5.40
C ARG A 65 12.11 5.62 4.50
N ALA A 66 11.89 6.78 5.11
CA ALA A 66 11.78 8.08 4.43
C ALA A 66 13.11 8.48 3.76
#